data_AF-A0A3R7S9P0-F1
#
_entry.id   AF-A0A3R7S9P0-F1
#
_cell.length_a   1.000
_cell.length_b   1.000
_cell.length_c   1.000
_cell.angle_alpha   90.00
_cell.angle_beta   90.00
_cell.angle_gamma   90.00
#
_symmetry.space_group_name_H-M   'P 1'
#
loop_
_entity.id
_entity.type
_entity.pdbx_description
1 polymer ?
#
loop_
_entity_poly.entity_id
_entity_poly.type
_entity_poly.pdbx_seq_one_letter_code
_entity_poly.pdbx_strand_id
1 'polypeptide(L)'
;KKASGAVGRLSTEGLEEVFDVFRAELGNLGLTESLKELFKKAYLEHSTITEATRYLANALFGDQGLVIVDGDDVELKKLLVPYAKKDILDHTPYEKISETINALSNVSSDYNIQVNPREINYFYLKDDLRERIILKKGKYHVINTHIDFSQEELVKELESHPERFSPNVVARPLYQEVILPNLCYIGGGGELAYWLELKPYFDELGVTFPMLMLRNSVLLITEKQCEKVEKMGLKVPHLFMKQHSLINKKIRGVSNIDIDFTPQKKLLEEQFKNMYELAEKTDKSFLGAVKAQEVKQKKGLDNLEKRLLRAQKRKLKDHVVRLTELQNELFPNKSLQERQFNFSEMYLQMGDELIPLLLDTLNPFSKDFTILKHK
;
A
#
# COMPACT_ATOMS: atom_id res chain seq x y z
N LYS A 1 -26.59 3.04 4.74
CA LYS A 1 -27.28 2.80 3.45
C LYS A 1 -26.46 1.79 2.62
N LYS A 2 -27.07 0.97 1.73
CA LYS A 2 -26.29 0.17 0.76
C LYS A 2 -25.84 1.12 -0.36
N ALA A 3 -24.54 1.22 -0.59
CA ALA A 3 -23.98 2.01 -1.68
C ALA A 3 -23.68 1.10 -2.89
N SER A 4 -24.05 1.55 -4.09
CA SER A 4 -23.78 0.88 -5.37
C SER A 4 -23.37 1.91 -6.42
N GLY A 5 -22.69 1.47 -7.48
CA GLY A 5 -22.29 2.34 -8.57
C GLY A 5 -20.88 2.92 -8.43
N ALA A 6 -20.62 4.02 -9.15
CA ALA A 6 -19.35 4.71 -9.11
C ALA A 6 -19.22 5.51 -7.80
N VAL A 7 -18.15 5.28 -7.03
CA VAL A 7 -17.94 5.88 -5.70
C VAL A 7 -18.05 7.41 -5.74
N GLY A 8 -17.48 8.04 -6.76
CA GLY A 8 -17.51 9.49 -6.93
C GLY A 8 -18.91 10.08 -7.07
N ARG A 9 -19.85 9.34 -7.68
CA ARG A 9 -21.25 9.75 -7.89
C ARG A 9 -22.14 9.53 -6.67
N LEU A 10 -21.64 8.83 -5.64
CA LEU A 10 -22.42 8.59 -4.43
C LEU A 10 -22.79 9.89 -3.75
N SER A 11 -24.00 9.94 -3.21
CA SER A 11 -24.50 11.08 -2.45
C SER A 11 -23.77 11.22 -1.11
N THR A 12 -23.56 12.47 -0.69
CA THR A 12 -23.10 12.86 0.65
C THR A 12 -24.22 12.84 1.69
N GLU A 13 -25.47 12.60 1.29
CA GLU A 13 -26.63 12.58 2.18
C GLU A 13 -26.47 11.51 3.28
N GLY A 14 -26.54 11.96 4.54
CA GLY A 14 -26.32 11.15 5.74
C GLY A 14 -24.92 11.29 6.34
N LEU A 15 -24.00 12.03 5.69
CA LEU A 15 -22.71 12.38 6.29
C LEU A 15 -22.82 13.35 7.46
N GLU A 16 -24.00 13.96 7.70
CA GLU A 16 -24.29 14.74 8.92
C GLU A 16 -24.13 13.88 10.18
N GLU A 17 -24.60 12.63 10.17
CA GLU A 17 -24.44 11.71 11.30
C GLU A 17 -22.95 11.39 11.56
N VAL A 18 -22.17 11.28 10.47
CA VAL A 18 -20.72 11.10 10.56
C VAL A 18 -20.06 12.35 11.11
N PHE A 19 -20.49 13.54 10.68
CA PHE A 19 -20.02 14.81 11.21
C PHE A 19 -20.29 14.96 12.70
N ASP A 20 -21.46 14.55 13.18
CA ASP A 20 -21.81 14.60 14.60
C ASP A 20 -20.89 13.71 15.45
N VAL A 21 -20.61 12.49 15.00
CA VAL A 21 -19.66 11.59 15.65
C VAL A 21 -18.24 12.16 15.60
N PHE A 22 -17.81 12.62 14.42
CA PHE A 22 -16.49 13.24 14.24
C PHE A 22 -16.30 14.44 15.17
N ARG A 23 -17.29 15.35 15.24
CA ARG A 23 -17.28 16.51 16.13
C ARG A 23 -17.19 16.10 17.60
N ALA A 24 -17.89 15.05 18.01
CA ALA A 24 -17.85 14.56 19.38
C ALA A 24 -16.47 13.98 19.76
N GLU A 25 -15.87 13.18 18.87
CA GLU A 25 -14.55 12.59 19.06
C GLU A 25 -13.42 13.63 19.08
N LEU A 26 -13.54 14.69 18.26
CA LEU A 26 -12.60 15.81 18.27
C LEU A 26 -12.63 16.57 19.61
N GLY A 27 -13.76 16.56 20.34
CA GLY A 27 -13.94 17.30 21.59
C GLY A 27 -13.80 18.82 21.43
N ASN A 28 -13.41 19.49 22.53
CA ASN A 28 -13.16 20.95 22.59
C ASN A 28 -11.65 21.29 22.52
N LEU A 29 -10.82 20.42 21.93
CA LEU A 29 -9.39 20.70 21.76
C LEU A 29 -9.20 21.90 20.81
N GLY A 30 -8.24 22.78 21.09
CA GLY A 30 -8.17 24.12 20.50
C GLY A 30 -8.10 24.20 18.96
N LEU A 31 -7.60 23.15 18.29
CA LEU A 31 -7.46 23.07 16.83
C LEU A 31 -8.61 22.29 16.15
N THR A 32 -9.75 22.15 16.82
CA THR A 32 -10.86 21.32 16.32
C THR A 32 -11.84 22.06 15.43
N GLU A 33 -11.99 23.38 15.59
CA GLU A 33 -12.96 24.16 14.81
C GLU A 33 -12.59 24.22 13.32
N SER A 34 -11.31 24.39 12.97
CA SER A 34 -10.87 24.36 11.57
C SER A 34 -11.19 23.03 10.89
N LEU A 35 -10.99 21.91 11.59
CA LEU A 35 -11.30 20.57 11.06
C LEU A 35 -12.81 20.33 10.94
N LYS A 36 -13.60 20.81 11.91
CA LYS A 36 -15.07 20.73 11.85
C LYS A 36 -15.59 21.53 10.66
N GLU A 37 -15.11 22.76 10.48
CA GLU A 37 -15.52 23.62 9.38
C GLU A 37 -15.06 23.06 8.03
N LEU A 38 -13.84 22.52 7.95
CA LEU A 38 -13.33 21.86 6.75
C LEU A 38 -14.19 20.65 6.37
N PHE A 39 -14.54 19.79 7.34
CA PHE A 39 -15.42 18.65 7.09
C PHE A 39 -16.79 19.12 6.63
N LYS A 40 -17.39 20.10 7.31
CA LYS A 40 -18.72 20.63 6.97
C LYS A 40 -18.75 21.17 5.55
N LYS A 41 -17.83 22.09 5.21
CA LYS A 41 -17.75 22.67 3.87
C LYS A 41 -17.48 21.61 2.81
N ALA A 42 -16.62 20.63 3.08
CA ALA A 42 -16.33 19.57 2.13
C ALA A 42 -17.50 18.59 1.95
N TYR A 43 -18.08 18.08 3.03
CA TYR A 43 -18.97 16.92 2.94
C TYR A 43 -20.45 17.22 3.14
N LEU A 44 -20.82 18.38 3.70
CA LEU A 44 -22.21 18.75 3.96
C LEU A 44 -22.76 19.81 2.99
N GLU A 45 -21.87 20.53 2.29
CA GLU A 45 -22.24 21.59 1.33
C GLU A 45 -22.08 21.17 -0.15
N HIS A 46 -21.78 19.89 -0.38
CA HIS A 46 -21.65 19.29 -1.71
C HIS A 46 -22.55 18.07 -1.84
N SER A 47 -22.98 17.74 -3.05
CA SER A 47 -24.00 16.69 -3.27
C SER A 47 -23.38 15.32 -3.52
N THR A 48 -22.12 15.26 -3.96
CA THR A 48 -21.43 14.01 -4.31
C THR A 48 -20.08 13.87 -3.62
N ILE A 49 -19.61 12.62 -3.46
CA ILE A 49 -18.28 12.33 -2.89
C ILE A 49 -17.17 12.97 -3.73
N THR A 50 -17.29 13.01 -5.06
CA THR A 50 -16.31 13.68 -5.92
C THR A 50 -16.23 15.17 -5.65
N GLU A 51 -17.35 15.89 -5.64
CA GLU A 51 -17.38 17.33 -5.34
C GLU A 51 -16.78 17.63 -3.96
N ALA A 52 -17.18 16.84 -2.96
CA ALA A 52 -16.68 16.97 -1.60
C ALA A 52 -15.16 16.77 -1.50
N THR A 53 -14.64 15.74 -2.16
CA THR A 53 -13.20 15.42 -2.15
C THR A 53 -12.39 16.47 -2.92
N ARG A 54 -12.93 17.00 -4.03
CA ARG A 54 -12.30 18.10 -4.78
C ARG A 54 -12.24 19.37 -3.94
N TYR A 55 -13.32 19.70 -3.23
CA TYR A 55 -13.31 20.84 -2.30
C TYR A 55 -12.24 20.65 -1.22
N LEU A 56 -12.21 19.48 -0.57
CA LEU A 56 -11.24 19.18 0.49
C LEU A 56 -9.79 19.34 0.00
N ALA A 57 -9.44 18.73 -1.13
CA ALA A 57 -8.10 18.85 -1.70
C ALA A 57 -7.76 20.30 -2.08
N ASN A 58 -8.71 21.05 -2.63
CA ASN A 58 -8.49 22.46 -2.98
C ASN A 58 -8.31 23.34 -1.72
N ALA A 59 -9.09 23.08 -0.67
CA ALA A 59 -8.98 23.81 0.59
C ALA A 59 -7.63 23.57 1.28
N LEU A 60 -7.03 22.39 1.09
CA LEU A 60 -5.73 22.05 1.68
C LEU A 60 -4.53 22.49 0.82
N PHE A 61 -4.66 22.47 -0.50
CA PHE A 61 -3.51 22.60 -1.43
C PHE A 61 -3.69 23.65 -2.54
N GLY A 62 -4.77 24.44 -2.50
CA GLY A 62 -5.09 25.43 -3.53
C GLY A 62 -4.03 26.53 -3.64
N ASP A 63 -3.46 26.95 -2.50
CA ASP A 63 -2.40 27.98 -2.46
C ASP A 63 -1.09 27.50 -3.10
N GLN A 64 -0.89 26.19 -3.20
CA GLN A 64 0.25 25.55 -3.87
C GLN A 64 -0.01 25.33 -5.37
N GLY A 65 -1.17 25.75 -5.88
CA GLY A 65 -1.53 25.60 -7.29
C GLY A 65 -1.88 24.16 -7.69
N LEU A 66 -2.34 23.32 -6.74
CA LEU A 66 -2.77 21.97 -7.05
C LEU A 66 -3.97 21.99 -8.01
N VAL A 67 -3.81 21.38 -9.19
CA VAL A 67 -4.90 21.15 -10.14
C VAL A 67 -5.53 19.80 -9.85
N ILE A 68 -6.85 19.79 -9.62
CA ILE A 68 -7.61 18.57 -9.29
C ILE A 68 -8.48 18.21 -10.48
N VAL A 69 -8.23 17.03 -11.04
CA VAL A 69 -8.92 16.53 -12.24
C VAL A 69 -9.91 15.44 -11.84
N ASP A 70 -11.16 15.59 -12.27
CA ASP A 70 -12.18 14.56 -12.14
C ASP A 70 -12.17 13.65 -13.37
N GLY A 71 -11.67 12.43 -13.22
CA GLY A 71 -11.61 11.47 -14.32
C GLY A 71 -12.97 10.95 -14.78
N ASP A 72 -14.06 11.21 -14.06
CA ASP A 72 -15.42 10.81 -14.47
C ASP A 72 -16.10 11.84 -15.39
N ASP A 73 -15.40 12.91 -15.77
CA ASP A 73 -15.87 13.92 -16.72
C ASP A 73 -16.10 13.36 -18.14
N VAL A 74 -17.20 13.79 -18.77
CA VAL A 74 -17.63 13.30 -20.08
C VAL A 74 -16.66 13.71 -21.19
N GLU A 75 -16.16 14.95 -21.17
CA GLU A 75 -15.25 15.47 -22.20
C GLU A 75 -13.89 14.78 -22.11
N LEU A 76 -13.40 14.49 -20.90
CA LEU A 76 -12.18 13.70 -20.70
C LEU A 76 -12.35 12.27 -21.20
N LYS A 77 -13.50 11.62 -20.90
CA LYS A 77 -13.77 10.26 -21.37
C LYS A 77 -13.92 10.16 -22.89
N LYS A 78 -14.32 11.23 -23.60
CA LYS A 78 -14.29 11.24 -25.08
C LYS A 78 -12.89 11.01 -25.63
N LEU A 79 -11.85 11.54 -24.97
CA LEU A 79 -10.46 11.33 -25.38
C LEU A 79 -10.02 9.85 -25.24
N LEU A 80 -10.65 9.10 -24.34
CA LEU A 80 -10.37 7.68 -24.10
C LEU A 80 -11.00 6.75 -25.14
N VAL A 81 -12.07 7.17 -25.82
CA VAL A 81 -12.86 6.35 -26.76
C VAL A 81 -12.03 5.54 -27.76
N PRO A 82 -11.07 6.12 -28.53
CA PRO A 82 -10.30 5.33 -29.50
C PRO A 82 -9.48 4.21 -28.84
N TYR A 83 -8.95 4.46 -27.64
CA TYR A 83 -8.15 3.49 -26.90
C TYR A 83 -9.00 2.43 -26.22
N ALA A 84 -10.13 2.83 -25.63
CA ALA A 84 -11.10 1.89 -25.06
C ALA A 84 -11.67 0.97 -26.14
N LYS A 85 -11.98 1.51 -27.32
CA LYS A 85 -12.43 0.71 -28.47
C LYS A 85 -11.39 -0.35 -28.84
N LYS A 86 -10.11 0.02 -28.93
CA LYS A 86 -9.03 -0.92 -29.23
C LYS A 86 -8.89 -1.99 -28.14
N ASP A 87 -8.87 -1.60 -26.86
CA ASP A 87 -8.74 -2.53 -25.73
C ASP A 87 -9.90 -3.54 -25.64
N ILE A 88 -11.13 -3.06 -25.82
CA ILE A 88 -12.34 -3.87 -25.72
C ILE A 88 -12.44 -4.89 -26.87
N LEU A 89 -12.03 -4.51 -28.08
CA LEU A 89 -12.24 -5.32 -29.30
C LEU A 89 -11.05 -6.23 -29.65
N ASP A 90 -9.82 -5.74 -29.48
CA ASP A 90 -8.64 -6.47 -29.96
C ASP A 90 -8.15 -7.51 -28.94
N HIS A 91 -8.47 -7.33 -27.65
CA HIS A 91 -8.01 -8.14 -26.51
C HIS A 91 -6.49 -8.24 -26.33
N THR A 92 -5.67 -7.69 -27.24
CA THR A 92 -4.21 -7.67 -27.19
C THR A 92 -3.65 -7.13 -25.86
N PRO A 93 -4.25 -6.10 -25.21
CA PRO A 93 -3.84 -5.66 -23.89
C PRO A 93 -3.78 -6.76 -22.83
N TYR A 94 -4.79 -7.64 -22.80
CA TYR A 94 -4.85 -8.75 -21.85
C TYR A 94 -3.69 -9.72 -22.05
N GLU A 95 -3.41 -10.09 -23.29
CA GLU A 95 -2.32 -11.01 -23.64
C GLU A 95 -0.96 -10.41 -23.26
N LYS A 96 -0.72 -9.14 -23.62
CA LYS A 96 0.56 -8.46 -23.37
C LYS A 96 0.85 -8.25 -21.89
N ILE A 97 -0.16 -7.90 -21.10
CA ILE A 97 0.02 -7.78 -19.65
C ILE A 97 0.27 -9.16 -19.04
N SER A 98 -0.43 -10.20 -19.50
CA SER A 98 -0.25 -11.58 -19.02
C SER A 98 1.17 -12.11 -19.32
N GLU A 99 1.70 -11.83 -20.51
CA GLU A 99 3.10 -12.12 -20.87
C GLU A 99 4.08 -11.42 -19.91
N THR A 100 3.84 -10.14 -19.61
CA THR A 100 4.70 -9.34 -18.72
C THR A 100 4.66 -9.84 -17.28
N ILE A 101 3.47 -10.16 -16.76
CA ILE A 101 3.28 -10.73 -15.42
C ILE A 101 4.06 -12.04 -15.28
N ASN A 102 3.96 -12.93 -16.28
CA ASN A 102 4.71 -14.18 -16.29
C ASN A 102 6.23 -13.92 -16.30
N ALA A 103 6.70 -12.99 -17.14
CA ALA A 103 8.12 -12.62 -17.18
C ALA A 103 8.61 -12.06 -15.83
N LEU A 104 7.88 -11.13 -15.21
CA LEU A 104 8.22 -10.52 -13.92
C LEU A 104 8.23 -11.55 -12.79
N SER A 105 7.28 -12.49 -12.78
CA SER A 105 7.22 -13.58 -11.79
C SER A 105 8.46 -14.50 -11.84
N ASN A 106 9.10 -14.60 -13.01
CA ASN A 106 10.33 -15.39 -13.18
C ASN A 106 11.60 -14.62 -12.76
N VAL A 107 11.53 -13.30 -12.60
CA VAL A 107 12.69 -12.48 -12.17
C VAL A 107 13.00 -12.65 -10.70
N SER A 108 11.96 -12.76 -9.85
CA SER A 108 12.12 -12.94 -8.41
C SER A 108 10.92 -13.65 -7.81
N SER A 109 11.19 -14.62 -6.93
CA SER A 109 10.15 -15.28 -6.11
C SER A 109 9.45 -14.31 -5.14
N ASP A 110 10.04 -13.14 -4.89
CA ASP A 110 9.48 -12.11 -4.01
C ASP A 110 8.54 -11.14 -4.75
N TYR A 111 8.49 -11.19 -6.09
CA TYR A 111 7.55 -10.40 -6.87
C TYR A 111 6.15 -10.99 -6.75
N ASN A 112 5.27 -10.26 -6.06
CA ASN A 112 3.86 -10.61 -5.97
C ASN A 112 3.08 -9.85 -7.03
N ILE A 113 2.35 -10.59 -7.87
CA ILE A 113 1.43 -10.03 -8.86
C ILE A 113 0.44 -9.11 -8.16
N GLN A 114 0.37 -7.85 -8.60
CA GLN A 114 -0.46 -6.84 -7.94
C GLN A 114 -1.84 -6.75 -8.59
N VAL A 115 -1.92 -6.95 -9.91
CA VAL A 115 -3.15 -6.82 -10.69
C VAL A 115 -3.30 -8.02 -11.61
N ASN A 116 -4.54 -8.49 -11.77
CA ASN A 116 -4.88 -9.51 -12.76
C ASN A 116 -5.63 -8.83 -13.91
N PRO A 117 -5.08 -8.81 -15.13
CA PRO A 117 -5.76 -8.23 -16.28
C PRO A 117 -6.98 -9.07 -16.62
N ARG A 118 -7.92 -8.43 -17.33
CA ARG A 118 -9.11 -9.08 -17.86
C ARG A 118 -9.13 -8.87 -19.38
N GLU A 119 -9.87 -9.73 -20.07
CA GLU A 119 -10.10 -9.60 -21.52
C GLU A 119 -10.71 -8.24 -21.89
N ILE A 120 -11.53 -7.67 -21.00
CA ILE A 120 -12.08 -6.33 -21.13
C ILE A 120 -11.78 -5.55 -19.85
N ASN A 121 -11.02 -4.46 -19.96
CA ASN A 121 -10.54 -3.68 -18.82
C ASN A 121 -11.44 -2.50 -18.42
N TYR A 122 -12.72 -2.58 -18.77
CA TYR A 122 -13.71 -1.51 -18.54
C TYR A 122 -14.94 -2.00 -17.78
N PHE A 123 -15.48 -1.12 -16.95
CA PHE A 123 -16.80 -1.23 -16.35
C PHE A 123 -17.81 -0.42 -17.16
N TYR A 124 -19.04 -0.92 -17.23
CA TYR A 124 -20.20 -0.18 -17.69
C TYR A 124 -20.91 0.47 -16.49
N LEU A 125 -21.18 1.77 -16.62
CA LEU A 125 -21.85 2.62 -15.64
C LEU A 125 -23.17 3.09 -16.22
N LYS A 126 -24.26 2.93 -15.47
CA LYS A 126 -25.57 3.48 -15.85
C LYS A 126 -26.41 3.65 -14.60
N ASP A 127 -26.83 4.88 -14.30
CA ASP A 127 -27.47 5.19 -13.02
C ASP A 127 -26.59 4.72 -11.84
N ASP A 128 -27.12 3.92 -10.92
CA ASP A 128 -26.37 3.34 -9.78
C ASP A 128 -25.65 2.02 -10.12
N LEU A 129 -25.58 1.65 -11.40
CA LEU A 129 -24.89 0.46 -11.88
C LEU A 129 -23.40 0.73 -12.06
N ARG A 130 -22.58 -0.20 -11.59
CA ARG A 130 -21.18 -0.33 -12.02
C ARG A 130 -20.85 -1.80 -12.17
N GLU A 131 -20.86 -2.28 -13.40
CA GLU A 131 -20.69 -3.70 -13.68
C GLU A 131 -19.69 -3.97 -14.78
N ARG A 132 -19.14 -5.18 -14.79
CA ARG A 132 -18.16 -5.59 -15.79
C ARG A 132 -18.84 -5.91 -17.11
N ILE A 133 -18.12 -5.65 -18.20
CA ILE A 133 -18.47 -6.13 -19.54
C ILE A 133 -17.70 -7.43 -19.78
N ILE A 134 -18.36 -8.44 -20.33
CA ILE A 134 -17.73 -9.70 -20.76
C ILE A 134 -18.17 -10.09 -22.17
N LEU A 135 -17.29 -10.68 -22.96
CA LEU A 135 -17.65 -11.25 -24.26
C LEU A 135 -18.10 -12.71 -24.09
N LYS A 136 -19.32 -13.05 -24.50
CA LYS A 136 -19.84 -14.42 -24.43
C LYS A 136 -20.71 -14.71 -25.65
N LYS A 137 -20.44 -15.82 -26.34
CA LYS A 137 -21.20 -16.26 -27.54
C LYS A 137 -21.35 -15.15 -28.61
N GLY A 138 -20.31 -14.33 -28.80
CA GLY A 138 -20.29 -13.25 -29.80
C GLY A 138 -21.06 -11.98 -29.41
N LYS A 139 -21.50 -11.84 -28.15
CA LYS A 139 -22.13 -10.62 -27.62
C LYS A 139 -21.42 -10.11 -26.37
N TYR A 140 -21.46 -8.81 -26.16
CA TYR A 140 -20.92 -8.14 -24.98
C TYR A 140 -22.01 -8.00 -23.93
N HIS A 141 -21.83 -8.68 -22.80
CA HIS A 141 -22.81 -8.74 -21.72
C HIS A 141 -22.34 -7.89 -20.55
N VAL A 142 -23.21 -7.00 -20.06
CA VAL A 142 -22.99 -6.33 -18.78
C VAL A 142 -23.48 -7.27 -17.68
N ILE A 143 -22.56 -7.77 -16.87
CA ILE A 143 -22.88 -8.78 -15.86
C ILE A 143 -23.94 -8.29 -14.88
N ASN A 144 -24.70 -9.22 -14.31
CA ASN A 144 -25.78 -8.94 -13.36
C ASN A 144 -26.92 -8.07 -13.92
N THR A 145 -27.00 -7.90 -15.24
CA THR A 145 -28.07 -7.15 -15.91
C THR A 145 -28.61 -7.89 -17.13
N HIS A 146 -29.62 -7.31 -17.77
CA HIS A 146 -30.15 -7.75 -19.07
C HIS A 146 -29.57 -6.94 -20.24
N ILE A 147 -28.52 -6.16 -20.01
CA ILE A 147 -27.92 -5.30 -21.02
C ILE A 147 -26.89 -6.12 -21.82
N ASP A 148 -27.19 -6.29 -23.10
CA ASP A 148 -26.35 -6.97 -24.07
C ASP A 148 -26.13 -6.06 -25.27
N PHE A 149 -24.92 -6.11 -25.84
CA PHE A 149 -24.57 -5.38 -27.06
C PHE A 149 -24.00 -6.33 -28.11
N SER A 150 -24.36 -6.12 -29.39
CA SER A 150 -23.49 -6.49 -30.50
C SER A 150 -22.19 -5.66 -30.45
N GLN A 151 -21.20 -6.03 -31.26
CA GLN A 151 -19.99 -5.25 -31.39
C GLN A 151 -20.27 -3.81 -31.86
N GLU A 152 -21.12 -3.66 -32.89
CA GLU A 152 -21.51 -2.37 -33.45
C GLU A 152 -22.30 -1.54 -32.45
N GLU A 153 -23.20 -2.17 -31.70
CA GLU A 153 -23.98 -1.50 -30.65
C GLU A 153 -23.08 -1.01 -29.51
N LEU A 154 -22.11 -1.81 -29.08
CA LEU A 154 -21.17 -1.42 -28.01
C LEU A 154 -20.29 -0.26 -28.45
N VAL A 155 -19.78 -0.28 -29.67
CA VAL A 155 -18.97 0.80 -30.24
C VAL A 155 -19.79 2.08 -30.31
N LYS A 156 -21.04 2.01 -30.81
CA LYS A 156 -21.93 3.16 -30.87
C LYS A 156 -22.25 3.70 -29.47
N GLU A 157 -22.47 2.82 -28.50
CA GLU A 157 -22.69 3.18 -27.09
C GLU A 157 -21.46 3.88 -26.51
N LEU A 158 -20.24 3.37 -26.77
CA LEU A 158 -18.99 3.99 -26.32
C LEU A 158 -18.77 5.38 -26.93
N GLU A 159 -19.07 5.54 -28.23
CA GLU A 159 -18.92 6.82 -28.94
C GLU A 159 -19.99 7.84 -28.53
N SER A 160 -21.22 7.39 -28.23
CA SER A 160 -22.35 8.27 -27.88
C SER A 160 -22.44 8.58 -26.39
N HIS A 161 -21.99 7.65 -25.54
CA HIS A 161 -22.09 7.70 -24.08
C HIS A 161 -20.78 7.28 -23.39
N PRO A 162 -19.65 7.98 -23.67
CA PRO A 162 -18.35 7.63 -23.09
C PRO A 162 -18.35 7.68 -21.56
N GLU A 163 -19.19 8.51 -20.93
CA GLU A 163 -19.38 8.61 -19.49
C GLU A 163 -19.84 7.31 -18.83
N ARG A 164 -20.43 6.40 -19.62
CA ARG A 164 -20.84 5.06 -19.19
C ARG A 164 -19.71 4.06 -19.16
N PHE A 165 -18.51 4.40 -19.64
CA PHE A 165 -17.36 3.50 -19.62
C PHE A 165 -16.35 4.00 -18.61
N SER A 166 -16.01 3.17 -17.64
CA SER A 166 -15.00 3.48 -16.62
C SER A 166 -13.84 2.50 -16.71
N PRO A 167 -12.60 2.97 -16.84
CA PRO A 167 -11.46 2.07 -16.81
C PRO A 167 -11.36 1.37 -15.44
N ASN A 168 -10.90 0.12 -15.44
CA ASN A 168 -10.50 -0.58 -14.23
C ASN A 168 -9.04 -0.22 -13.85
N VAL A 169 -8.45 -0.92 -12.89
CA VAL A 169 -7.07 -0.68 -12.43
C VAL A 169 -6.01 -0.80 -13.54
N VAL A 170 -6.25 -1.59 -14.60
CA VAL A 170 -5.35 -1.76 -15.76
C VAL A 170 -5.47 -0.60 -16.74
N ALA A 171 -6.70 -0.23 -17.12
CA ALA A 171 -6.93 0.82 -18.12
C ALA A 171 -6.82 2.24 -17.53
N ARG A 172 -6.91 2.42 -16.20
CA ARG A 172 -6.87 3.73 -15.55
C ARG A 172 -5.52 4.45 -15.73
N PRO A 173 -4.35 3.77 -15.58
CA PRO A 173 -3.05 4.31 -15.96
C PRO A 173 -3.03 4.86 -17.38
N LEU A 174 -3.49 4.08 -18.35
CA LEU A 174 -3.54 4.53 -19.74
C LEU A 174 -4.42 5.78 -19.90
N TYR A 175 -5.62 5.75 -19.33
CA TYR A 175 -6.53 6.88 -19.39
C TYR A 175 -5.88 8.16 -18.88
N GLN A 176 -5.20 8.10 -17.73
CA GLN A 176 -4.46 9.23 -17.18
C GLN A 176 -3.44 9.81 -18.16
N GLU A 177 -2.65 8.97 -18.84
CA GLU A 177 -1.63 9.41 -19.81
C GLU A 177 -2.23 9.90 -21.14
N VAL A 178 -3.46 9.52 -21.45
CA VAL A 178 -4.20 10.05 -22.61
C VAL A 178 -4.72 11.46 -22.33
N ILE A 179 -5.23 11.71 -21.12
CA ILE A 179 -5.86 13.00 -20.79
C ILE A 179 -4.89 14.04 -20.22
N LEU A 180 -3.72 13.63 -19.76
CA LEU A 180 -2.72 14.50 -19.16
C LEU A 180 -1.37 14.36 -19.87
N PRO A 181 -0.66 15.46 -20.16
CA PRO A 181 0.73 15.43 -20.60
C PRO A 181 1.64 15.11 -19.40
N ASN A 182 1.53 13.90 -18.87
CA ASN A 182 2.13 13.53 -17.61
C ASN A 182 3.64 13.24 -17.78
N LEU A 183 4.47 14.01 -17.08
CA LEU A 183 5.92 13.77 -17.05
C LEU A 183 6.25 12.57 -16.15
N CYS A 184 5.55 12.43 -15.03
CA CYS A 184 5.88 11.48 -13.99
C CYS A 184 4.64 11.07 -13.19
N TYR A 185 4.39 9.77 -13.12
CA TYR A 185 3.43 9.23 -12.17
C TYR A 185 4.09 9.02 -10.80
N ILE A 186 3.46 9.56 -9.76
CA ILE A 186 3.87 9.43 -8.36
C ILE A 186 2.95 8.39 -7.69
N GLY A 187 3.51 7.28 -7.23
CA GLY A 187 2.75 6.18 -6.64
C GLY A 187 3.46 5.51 -5.46
N GLY A 188 2.70 4.74 -4.67
CA GLY A 188 3.26 3.85 -3.66
C GLY A 188 3.89 2.59 -4.26
N GLY A 189 4.64 1.82 -3.45
CA GLY A 189 5.36 0.64 -3.95
C GLY A 189 4.47 -0.42 -4.62
N GLY A 190 3.23 -0.61 -4.14
CA GLY A 190 2.27 -1.52 -4.79
C GLY A 190 1.74 -0.98 -6.12
N GLU A 191 1.60 0.34 -6.23
CA GLU A 191 1.21 0.97 -7.50
C GLU A 191 2.33 0.86 -8.52
N LEU A 192 3.54 1.25 -8.16
CA LEU A 192 4.69 1.16 -9.07
C LEU A 192 4.91 -0.28 -9.57
N ALA A 193 4.71 -1.27 -8.70
CA ALA A 193 4.82 -2.67 -9.10
C ALA A 193 3.82 -3.03 -10.22
N TYR A 194 2.53 -2.68 -10.10
CA TYR A 194 1.61 -2.96 -11.21
C TYR A 194 1.86 -2.09 -12.44
N TRP A 195 2.36 -0.86 -12.29
CA TRP A 195 2.72 -0.04 -13.46
C TRP A 195 3.79 -0.72 -14.32
N LEU A 196 4.75 -1.42 -13.71
CA LEU A 196 5.76 -2.20 -14.45
C LEU A 196 5.15 -3.33 -15.28
N GLU A 197 3.98 -3.87 -14.88
CA GLU A 197 3.24 -4.89 -15.63
C GLU A 197 2.61 -4.33 -16.93
N LEU A 198 2.46 -3.00 -17.02
CA LEU A 198 1.69 -2.34 -18.08
C LEU A 198 2.55 -1.80 -19.23
N LYS A 199 3.88 -1.86 -19.17
CA LYS A 199 4.74 -1.22 -20.18
C LYS A 199 4.38 -1.66 -21.63
N PRO A 200 4.17 -2.95 -21.93
CA PRO A 200 3.78 -3.37 -23.29
C PRO A 200 2.36 -2.98 -23.68
N TYR A 201 1.45 -2.79 -22.71
CA TYR A 201 0.11 -2.28 -22.98
C TYR A 201 0.14 -0.86 -23.54
N PHE A 202 1.00 0.00 -22.99
CA PHE A 202 1.22 1.35 -23.49
C PHE A 202 1.85 1.36 -24.89
N ASP A 203 2.83 0.48 -25.13
CA ASP A 203 3.47 0.35 -26.45
C ASP A 203 2.45 -0.07 -27.52
N GLU A 204 1.59 -1.04 -27.22
CA GLU A 204 0.55 -1.53 -28.13
C GLU A 204 -0.48 -0.44 -28.48
N LEU A 205 -0.80 0.43 -27.51
CA LEU A 205 -1.75 1.52 -27.70
C LEU A 205 -1.11 2.82 -28.20
N GLY A 206 0.21 2.83 -28.42
CA GLY A 206 0.95 4.00 -28.90
C GLY A 206 0.92 5.18 -27.94
N VAL A 207 0.79 4.92 -26.63
CA VAL A 207 0.80 5.95 -25.58
C VAL A 207 2.15 5.92 -24.87
N THR A 208 2.71 7.10 -24.60
CA THR A 208 4.00 7.20 -23.91
C THR A 208 3.86 6.67 -22.49
N PHE A 209 4.78 5.80 -22.07
CA PHE A 209 4.85 5.33 -20.70
C PHE A 209 5.60 6.36 -19.84
N PRO A 210 5.01 6.86 -18.74
CA PRO A 210 5.60 7.95 -17.96
C PRO A 210 6.80 7.47 -17.13
N MET A 211 7.55 8.44 -16.61
CA MET A 211 8.47 8.13 -15.51
C MET A 211 7.67 7.70 -14.28
N LEU A 212 8.21 6.72 -13.54
CA LEU A 212 7.63 6.23 -12.31
C LEU A 212 8.45 6.73 -11.12
N MET A 213 7.80 7.36 -10.15
CA MET A 213 8.43 7.86 -8.93
C MET A 213 7.73 7.34 -7.69
N LEU A 214 8.54 6.83 -6.76
CA LEU A 214 8.03 6.40 -5.47
C LEU A 214 7.70 7.64 -4.65
N ARG A 215 6.45 7.77 -4.21
CA ARG A 215 6.09 8.85 -3.28
C ARG A 215 6.95 8.80 -2.03
N ASN A 216 7.24 9.94 -1.43
CA ASN A 216 7.93 9.95 -0.15
C ASN A 216 7.10 9.19 0.91
N SER A 217 7.80 8.54 1.83
CA SER A 217 7.21 7.93 3.02
C SER A 217 7.75 8.61 4.26
N VAL A 218 6.85 8.87 5.21
CA VAL A 218 7.16 9.66 6.40
C VAL A 218 6.66 8.97 7.67
N LEU A 219 7.46 9.05 8.73
CA LEU A 219 7.04 8.79 10.10
C LEU A 219 7.17 10.10 10.87
N LEU A 220 6.03 10.61 11.36
CA LEU A 220 5.98 11.74 12.28
C LEU A 220 6.17 11.20 13.70
N ILE A 221 7.15 11.76 14.42
CA ILE A 221 7.49 11.37 15.78
C ILE A 221 7.66 12.60 16.67
N THR A 222 7.01 12.59 17.84
CA THR A 222 7.16 13.69 18.82
C THR A 222 8.54 13.66 19.48
N GLU A 223 9.01 14.80 19.99
CA GLU A 223 10.27 14.83 20.75
C GLU A 223 10.23 13.91 21.97
N LYS A 224 9.09 13.86 22.66
CA LYS A 224 8.88 12.97 23.80
C LYS A 224 9.03 11.50 23.40
N GLN A 225 8.54 11.10 22.23
CA GLN A 225 8.71 9.74 21.72
C GLN A 225 10.17 9.47 21.35
N CYS A 226 10.86 10.41 20.68
CA CYS A 226 12.30 10.29 20.43
C CYS A 226 13.09 10.09 21.73
N GLU A 227 12.84 10.91 22.75
CA GLU A 227 13.48 10.75 24.06
C GLU A 227 13.18 9.40 24.71
N LYS A 228 11.93 8.91 24.60
CA LYS A 228 11.58 7.57 25.11
C LYS A 228 12.40 6.49 24.40
N VAL A 229 12.58 6.59 23.08
CA VAL A 229 13.41 5.66 22.30
C VAL A 229 14.86 5.68 22.79
N GLU A 230 15.43 6.88 22.97
CA GLU A 230 16.81 7.07 23.43
C GLU A 230 17.01 6.58 24.88
N LYS A 231 16.08 6.89 25.79
CA LYS A 231 16.08 6.38 27.18
C LYS A 231 15.99 4.85 27.23
N MET A 232 15.42 4.22 26.20
CA MET A 232 15.43 2.77 26.02
C MET A 232 16.72 2.24 25.35
N GLY A 233 17.72 3.08 25.07
CA GLY A 233 18.97 2.66 24.41
C GLY A 233 18.75 2.17 22.98
N LEU A 234 17.73 2.69 22.30
CA LEU A 234 17.39 2.35 20.91
C LEU A 234 17.56 3.59 20.01
N LYS A 235 17.49 3.34 18.71
CA LYS A 235 17.38 4.38 17.68
C LYS A 235 16.04 4.22 16.99
N VAL A 236 15.44 5.29 16.48
CA VAL A 236 14.13 5.24 15.80
C VAL A 236 14.09 4.21 14.66
N PRO A 237 15.13 4.05 13.82
CA PRO A 237 15.13 3.00 12.78
C PRO A 237 14.94 1.57 13.30
N HIS A 238 15.29 1.28 14.58
CA HIS A 238 15.02 -0.04 15.15
C HIS A 238 13.53 -0.34 15.29
N LEU A 239 12.67 0.69 15.40
CA LEU A 239 11.22 0.52 15.55
C LEU A 239 10.55 -0.05 14.29
N PHE A 240 11.20 0.03 13.13
CA PHE A 240 10.72 -0.59 11.87
C PHE A 240 10.90 -2.11 11.85
N MET A 241 11.65 -2.68 12.81
CA MET A 241 11.80 -4.12 12.91
C MET A 241 10.48 -4.77 13.34
N LYS A 242 10.25 -6.02 12.89
CA LYS A 242 9.18 -6.87 13.45
C LYS A 242 9.26 -6.87 14.98
N GLN A 243 8.14 -6.67 15.65
CA GLN A 243 8.05 -6.49 17.10
C GLN A 243 8.82 -7.56 17.90
N HIS A 244 8.70 -8.84 17.51
CA HIS A 244 9.44 -9.91 18.16
C HIS A 244 10.97 -9.73 18.07
N SER A 245 11.47 -9.29 16.92
CA SER A 245 12.89 -9.00 16.68
C SER A 245 13.36 -7.77 17.46
N LEU A 246 12.53 -6.71 17.51
CA LEU A 246 12.80 -5.51 18.30
C LEU A 246 12.91 -5.84 19.80
N ILE A 247 11.96 -6.61 20.33
CA ILE A 247 11.98 -7.08 21.72
C ILE A 247 13.24 -7.91 22.00
N ASN A 248 13.59 -8.85 21.12
CA ASN A 248 14.82 -9.64 21.26
C ASN A 248 16.06 -8.76 21.30
N LYS A 249 16.14 -7.75 20.41
CA LYS A 249 17.24 -6.79 20.38
C LYS A 249 17.35 -6.02 21.70
N LYS A 250 16.24 -5.52 22.23
CA LYS A 250 16.23 -4.80 23.51
C LYS A 250 16.67 -5.70 24.68
N ILE A 251 16.18 -6.93 24.72
CA ILE A 251 16.51 -7.87 25.80
C ILE A 251 17.99 -8.23 25.78
N ARG A 252 18.57 -8.48 24.60
CA ARG A 252 20.02 -8.72 24.46
C ARG A 252 20.84 -7.50 24.91
N GLY A 253 20.35 -6.27 24.67
CA GLY A 253 21.06 -5.06 25.08
C GLY A 253 20.96 -4.70 26.58
N VAL A 254 19.94 -5.17 27.29
CA VAL A 254 19.78 -4.96 28.75
C VAL A 254 20.30 -6.13 29.56
N SER A 255 20.25 -7.33 28.98
CA SER A 255 20.78 -8.53 29.61
C SER A 255 22.30 -8.48 29.60
N ASN A 256 22.91 -8.35 30.77
CA ASN A 256 24.34 -8.65 30.96
C ASN A 256 24.68 -10.13 30.66
N ILE A 257 23.68 -10.95 30.35
CA ILE A 257 23.81 -12.35 29.98
C ILE A 257 23.66 -12.43 28.46
N ASP A 258 24.77 -12.74 27.78
CA ASP A 258 24.77 -13.01 26.35
C ASP A 258 24.16 -14.39 26.09
N ILE A 259 22.90 -14.40 25.63
CA ILE A 259 22.20 -15.62 25.22
C ILE A 259 22.35 -15.73 23.70
N ASP A 260 23.51 -16.25 23.30
CA ASP A 260 23.85 -16.61 21.92
C ASP A 260 24.54 -17.98 21.92
N PHE A 261 23.93 -18.95 21.23
CA PHE A 261 24.52 -20.29 21.07
C PHE A 261 25.29 -20.44 19.75
N THR A 262 25.53 -19.35 18.99
CA THR A 262 26.31 -19.37 17.75
C THR A 262 27.72 -19.96 17.95
N PRO A 263 28.49 -19.61 19.01
CA PRO A 263 29.78 -20.25 19.25
C PRO A 263 29.69 -21.78 19.45
N GLN A 264 28.68 -22.24 20.21
CA GLN A 264 28.47 -23.66 20.49
C GLN A 264 28.00 -24.42 19.23
N LYS A 265 27.23 -23.77 18.36
CA LYS A 265 26.86 -24.34 17.05
C LYS A 265 28.08 -24.51 16.14
N LYS A 266 29.02 -23.56 16.14
CA LYS A 266 30.28 -23.70 15.39
C LYS A 266 31.12 -24.86 15.91
N LEU A 267 31.23 -25.03 17.23
CA LEU A 267 31.92 -26.18 17.82
C LEU A 267 31.24 -27.51 17.44
N LEU A 268 29.91 -27.55 17.38
CA LEU A 268 29.18 -28.72 16.88
C LEU A 268 29.49 -29.00 15.41
N GLU A 269 29.52 -27.98 14.55
CA GLU A 269 29.88 -28.12 13.13
C GLU A 269 31.27 -28.75 12.96
N GLU A 270 32.24 -28.28 13.74
CA GLU A 270 33.60 -28.84 13.75
C GLU A 270 33.61 -30.31 14.22
N GLN A 271 32.85 -30.65 15.25
CA GLN A 271 32.73 -32.04 15.73
C GLN A 271 32.09 -32.95 14.66
N PHE A 272 31.03 -32.49 14.01
CA PHE A 272 30.33 -33.26 12.98
C PHE A 272 31.18 -33.45 11.73
N LYS A 273 32.08 -32.52 11.39
CA LYS A 273 33.05 -32.69 10.30
C LYS A 273 33.87 -33.97 10.46
N ASN A 274 34.39 -34.23 11.66
CA ASN A 274 35.15 -35.46 11.94
C ASN A 274 34.29 -36.73 11.80
N MET A 275 33.00 -36.64 12.15
CA MET A 275 32.06 -37.76 11.99
C MET A 275 31.72 -38.02 10.52
N TYR A 276 31.61 -36.97 9.70
CA TYR A 276 31.46 -37.11 8.25
C TYR A 276 32.67 -37.78 7.63
N GLU A 277 33.89 -37.36 7.98
CA GLU A 277 35.13 -37.97 7.49
C GLU A 277 35.25 -39.45 7.87
N LEU A 278 34.79 -39.83 9.08
CA LEU A 278 34.76 -41.24 9.49
C LEU A 278 33.70 -42.05 8.74
N ALA A 279 32.50 -41.49 8.54
CA ALA A 279 31.44 -42.13 7.77
C ALA A 279 31.83 -42.35 6.30
N GLU A 280 32.54 -41.40 5.69
CA GLU A 280 33.07 -41.54 4.33
C GLU A 280 34.11 -42.66 4.19
N LYS A 281 34.93 -42.87 5.23
CA LYS A 281 35.97 -43.92 5.28
C LYS A 281 35.42 -45.30 5.66
N THR A 282 34.17 -45.40 6.10
CA THR A 282 33.56 -46.64 6.59
C THR A 282 32.41 -47.10 5.70
N ASP A 283 31.21 -46.54 5.90
CA ASP A 283 30.04 -46.79 5.06
C ASP A 283 29.31 -45.47 4.75
N LYS A 284 29.33 -45.10 3.47
CA LYS A 284 28.69 -43.88 2.94
C LYS A 284 27.18 -43.82 3.16
N SER A 285 26.52 -44.96 3.39
CA SER A 285 25.09 -45.01 3.72
C SER A 285 24.75 -44.24 5.01
N PHE A 286 25.72 -44.07 5.93
CA PHE A 286 25.54 -43.37 7.20
C PHE A 286 25.64 -41.83 7.11
N LEU A 287 26.05 -41.26 5.96
CA LEU A 287 26.16 -39.79 5.80
C LEU A 287 24.82 -39.08 6.08
N GLY A 288 23.71 -39.69 5.67
CA GLY A 288 22.36 -39.20 5.96
C GLY A 288 22.05 -39.19 7.46
N ALA A 289 22.46 -40.23 8.18
CA ALA A 289 22.26 -40.35 9.63
C ALA A 289 23.10 -39.32 10.41
N VAL A 290 24.36 -39.10 10.01
CA VAL A 290 25.24 -38.07 10.59
C VAL A 290 24.63 -36.68 10.39
N LYS A 291 24.17 -36.36 9.17
CA LYS A 291 23.49 -35.09 8.86
C LYS A 291 22.21 -34.88 9.67
N ALA A 292 21.40 -35.92 9.79
CA ALA A 292 20.18 -35.85 10.58
C ALA A 292 20.49 -35.51 12.06
N GLN A 293 21.57 -36.07 12.62
CA GLN A 293 21.98 -35.76 14.00
C GLN A 293 22.53 -34.35 14.15
N GLU A 294 23.34 -33.86 13.20
CA GLU A 294 23.84 -32.48 13.22
C GLU A 294 22.68 -31.49 13.26
N VAL A 295 21.73 -31.64 12.33
CA VAL A 295 20.54 -30.77 12.25
C VAL A 295 19.71 -30.85 13.53
N LYS A 296 19.52 -32.06 14.08
CA LYS A 296 18.77 -32.26 15.32
C LYS A 296 19.42 -31.55 16.52
N GLN A 297 20.74 -31.62 16.66
CA GLN A 297 21.46 -30.97 17.76
C GLN A 297 21.47 -29.44 17.63
N LYS A 298 21.70 -28.90 16.43
CA LYS A 298 21.59 -27.46 16.17
C LYS A 298 20.19 -26.92 16.50
N LYS A 299 19.14 -27.64 16.08
CA LYS A 299 17.74 -27.31 16.42
C LYS A 299 17.47 -27.40 17.92
N GLY A 300 18.14 -28.32 18.63
CA GLY A 300 18.13 -28.40 20.09
C GLY A 300 18.66 -27.12 20.75
N LEU A 301 19.80 -26.62 20.29
CA LEU A 301 20.36 -25.34 20.75
C LEU A 301 19.44 -24.16 20.44
N ASP A 302 18.86 -24.10 19.23
CA ASP A 302 17.86 -23.07 18.88
C ASP A 302 16.67 -23.06 19.85
N ASN A 303 16.15 -24.24 20.19
CA ASN A 303 15.03 -24.37 21.11
C ASN A 303 15.41 -23.94 22.53
N LEU A 304 16.62 -24.28 22.98
CA LEU A 304 17.12 -23.85 24.29
C LEU A 304 17.32 -22.32 24.34
N GLU A 305 17.93 -21.74 23.30
CA GLU A 305 18.09 -20.28 23.17
C GLU A 305 16.74 -19.57 23.28
N LYS A 306 15.74 -20.04 22.53
CA LYS A 306 14.38 -19.50 22.58
C LYS A 306 13.75 -19.60 23.97
N ARG A 307 13.97 -20.70 24.70
CA ARG A 307 13.47 -20.88 26.07
C ARG A 307 14.13 -19.91 27.05
N LEU A 308 15.45 -19.73 26.95
CA LEU A 308 16.20 -18.80 27.80
C LEU A 308 15.80 -17.35 27.52
N LEU A 309 15.70 -16.96 26.23
CA LEU A 309 15.18 -15.65 25.84
C LEU A 309 13.76 -15.44 26.38
N ARG A 310 12.88 -16.44 26.30
CA ARG A 310 11.52 -16.37 26.85
C ARG A 310 11.51 -16.15 28.37
N ALA A 311 12.41 -16.80 29.11
CA ALA A 311 12.55 -16.59 30.55
C ALA A 311 13.01 -15.15 30.85
N GLN A 312 14.00 -14.63 30.11
CA GLN A 312 14.42 -13.24 30.24
C GLN A 312 13.32 -12.25 29.89
N LYS A 313 12.50 -12.51 28.85
CA LYS A 313 11.34 -11.65 28.52
C LYS A 313 10.38 -11.49 29.71
N ARG A 314 10.18 -12.56 30.49
CA ARG A 314 9.31 -12.52 31.69
C ARG A 314 9.94 -11.70 32.81
N LYS A 315 11.26 -11.80 33.00
CA LYS A 315 11.97 -10.99 34.00
C LYS A 315 11.98 -9.50 33.64
N LEU A 316 12.06 -9.19 32.35
CA LEU A 316 12.08 -7.82 31.81
C LEU A 316 10.70 -7.38 31.27
N LYS A 317 9.60 -7.89 31.85
CA LYS A 317 8.24 -7.68 31.35
C LYS A 317 7.93 -6.20 31.14
N ASP A 318 8.30 -5.33 32.08
CA ASP A 318 8.01 -3.89 32.00
C ASP A 318 8.73 -3.21 30.81
N HIS A 319 9.96 -3.62 30.51
CA HIS A 319 10.67 -3.14 29.31
C HIS A 319 9.97 -3.60 28.03
N VAL A 320 9.47 -4.85 28.02
CA VAL A 320 8.75 -5.38 26.86
C VAL A 320 7.45 -4.63 26.65
N VAL A 321 6.68 -4.38 27.71
CA VAL A 321 5.41 -3.64 27.64
C VAL A 321 5.63 -2.23 27.12
N ARG A 322 6.51 -1.45 27.74
CA ARG A 322 6.78 -0.05 27.33
C ARG A 322 7.28 0.06 25.89
N LEU A 323 8.15 -0.86 25.45
CA LEU A 323 8.66 -0.89 24.09
C LEU A 323 7.56 -1.24 23.08
N THR A 324 6.69 -2.19 23.44
CA THR A 324 5.56 -2.62 22.62
C THR A 324 4.54 -1.50 22.47
N GLU A 325 4.21 -0.81 23.56
CA GLU A 325 3.31 0.35 23.57
C GLU A 325 3.87 1.47 22.68
N LEU A 326 5.13 1.87 22.88
CA LEU A 326 5.78 2.90 22.06
C LEU A 326 5.83 2.51 20.57
N GLN A 327 6.11 1.25 20.25
CA GLN A 327 6.08 0.80 18.86
C GLN A 327 4.66 0.85 18.30
N ASN A 328 3.64 0.45 19.05
CA ASN A 328 2.25 0.47 18.59
C ASN A 328 1.69 1.90 18.43
N GLU A 329 2.18 2.88 19.21
CA GLU A 329 1.87 4.30 19.03
C GLU A 329 2.35 4.80 17.65
N LEU A 330 3.53 4.38 17.20
CA LEU A 330 4.15 4.83 15.94
C LEU A 330 3.84 3.91 14.74
N PHE A 331 3.54 2.65 15.00
CA PHE A 331 3.23 1.61 14.01
C PHE A 331 1.91 0.91 14.38
N PRO A 332 0.78 1.65 14.36
CA PRO A 332 -0.53 1.12 14.69
C PRO A 332 -0.85 -0.11 13.83
N ASN A 333 -1.47 -1.12 14.45
CA ASN A 333 -1.76 -2.41 13.82
C ASN A 333 -0.54 -3.09 13.17
N LYS A 334 0.68 -2.76 13.62
CA LYS A 334 1.96 -3.24 13.04
C LYS A 334 2.14 -2.81 11.58
N SER A 335 1.51 -1.71 11.18
CA SER A 335 1.59 -1.08 9.87
C SER A 335 2.25 0.30 9.98
N LEU A 336 2.58 0.91 8.84
CA LEU A 336 3.12 2.26 8.81
C LEU A 336 2.05 3.27 9.24
N GLN A 337 2.48 4.31 9.97
CA GLN A 337 1.63 5.43 10.41
C GLN A 337 0.82 6.04 9.26
N GLU A 338 1.49 6.37 8.15
CA GLU A 338 0.89 6.94 6.93
C GLU A 338 -0.18 6.06 6.24
N ARG A 339 -0.35 4.80 6.67
CA ARG A 339 -1.38 3.89 6.15
C ARG A 339 -2.55 3.70 7.11
N GLN A 340 -2.49 4.26 8.30
CA GLN A 340 -3.44 4.00 9.38
C GLN A 340 -4.03 5.30 9.93
N PHE A 341 -3.20 6.33 10.10
CA PHE A 341 -3.66 7.61 10.62
C PHE A 341 -4.28 8.47 9.53
N ASN A 342 -5.31 9.21 9.91
CA ASN A 342 -5.80 10.32 9.12
C ASN A 342 -4.96 11.58 9.40
N PHE A 343 -4.80 12.47 8.41
CA PHE A 343 -4.07 13.73 8.60
C PHE A 343 -4.63 14.57 9.75
N SER A 344 -5.94 14.47 10.04
CA SER A 344 -6.61 15.17 11.13
C SER A 344 -5.97 14.90 12.49
N GLU A 345 -5.49 13.69 12.73
CA GLU A 345 -4.84 13.31 14.00
C GLU A 345 -3.54 14.06 14.23
N MET A 346 -2.77 14.31 13.16
CA MET A 346 -1.54 15.09 13.20
C MET A 346 -1.83 16.59 13.22
N TYR A 347 -2.86 17.01 12.49
CA TYR A 347 -3.31 18.40 12.48
C TYR A 347 -3.78 18.88 13.87
N LEU A 348 -4.41 18.01 14.67
CA LEU A 348 -4.75 18.34 16.06
C LEU A 348 -3.54 18.65 16.95
N GLN A 349 -2.35 18.16 16.58
CA GLN A 349 -1.11 18.38 17.33
C GLN A 349 -0.31 19.57 16.78
N MET A 350 -0.31 19.74 15.46
CA MET A 350 0.61 20.65 14.76
C MET A 350 -0.10 21.86 14.12
N GLY A 351 -1.42 21.81 13.99
CA GLY A 351 -2.24 22.85 13.36
C GLY A 351 -1.81 23.15 11.93
N ASP A 352 -1.91 24.42 11.57
CA ASP A 352 -1.61 24.93 10.22
C ASP A 352 -0.13 24.78 9.82
N GLU A 353 0.77 24.48 10.77
CA GLU A 353 2.20 24.25 10.48
C GLU A 353 2.46 22.87 9.84
N LEU A 354 1.50 21.92 9.90
CA LEU A 354 1.70 20.55 9.41
C LEU A 354 2.07 20.50 7.93
N ILE A 355 1.26 21.10 7.07
CA ILE A 355 1.45 21.05 5.61
C ILE A 355 2.72 21.83 5.19
N PRO A 356 2.93 23.09 5.64
CA PRO A 356 4.17 23.82 5.36
C PRO A 356 5.42 23.04 5.78
N LEU A 357 5.43 22.46 6.98
CA LEU A 357 6.57 21.68 7.45
C LEU A 357 6.85 20.47 6.55
N LEU A 358 5.83 19.76 6.10
CA LEU A 358 5.99 18.64 5.18
C LEU A 358 6.52 19.10 3.81
N LEU A 359 5.99 20.19 3.26
CA LEU A 359 6.45 20.74 1.98
C LEU A 359 7.91 21.22 2.05
N ASP A 360 8.31 21.86 3.15
CA ASP A 360 9.68 22.36 3.34
C ASP A 360 10.70 21.25 3.61
N THR A 361 10.27 20.14 4.22
CA THR A 361 11.17 19.06 4.65
C THR A 361 11.31 17.96 3.61
N LEU A 362 10.24 17.64 2.88
CA LEU A 362 10.24 16.50 1.98
C LEU A 362 10.90 16.83 0.64
N ASN A 363 11.93 16.05 0.30
CA ASN A 363 12.51 16.09 -1.02
C ASN A 363 11.78 15.08 -1.93
N PRO A 364 11.05 15.54 -2.96
CA PRO A 364 10.28 14.66 -3.84
C PRO A 364 11.15 13.63 -4.57
N PHE A 365 12.44 13.92 -4.77
CA PHE A 365 13.37 13.01 -5.44
C PHE A 365 14.09 12.05 -4.49
N SER A 366 13.92 12.21 -3.16
CA SER A 366 14.50 11.29 -2.19
C SER A 366 13.76 9.96 -2.17
N LYS A 367 14.53 8.87 -2.18
CA LYS A 367 14.02 7.49 -2.05
C LYS A 367 14.04 7.00 -0.61
N ASP A 368 14.44 7.85 0.33
CA ASP A 368 14.57 7.49 1.74
C ASP A 368 13.22 7.51 2.45
N PHE A 369 13.11 6.67 3.48
CA PHE A 369 12.04 6.79 4.45
C PHE A 369 12.38 7.92 5.42
N THR A 370 11.59 8.99 5.42
CA THR A 370 11.86 10.18 6.23
C THR A 370 11.30 10.02 7.64
N ILE A 371 12.12 10.28 8.65
CA ILE A 371 11.68 10.37 10.05
C ILE A 371 11.67 11.85 10.41
N LEU A 372 10.47 12.42 10.56
CA LEU A 372 10.30 13.83 10.87
C LEU A 372 9.95 13.99 12.35
N LYS A 373 10.85 14.68 13.07
CA LYS A 373 10.68 14.99 14.49
C LYS A 373 9.90 16.29 14.64
N HIS A 374 8.84 16.30 15.44
CA HIS A 374 8.08 17.50 15.78
C HIS A 374 7.93 17.67 17.29
N LYS A 375 7.52 18.87 17.71
CA LYS A 375 7.33 19.24 19.13
C LYS A 375 6.25 18.42 19.82
#